data_AF-A0A7Y3N469-F1
#
_entry.id   AF-A0A7Y3N469-F1
#
_cell.length_a   1.000
_cell.length_b   1.000
_cell.length_c   1.000
_cell.angle_alpha   90.00
_cell.angle_beta   90.00
_cell.angle_gamma   90.00
#
_symmetry.space_group_name_H-M   'P 1'
#
loop_
_entity.id
_entity.type
_entity.pdbx_description
1 polymer ?
#
loop_
_entity_poly.entity_id
_entity_poly.type
_entity_poly.pdbx_seq_one_letter_code
_entity_poly.pdbx_strand_id
1 'polypeptide(L)'
;MKKIYVSLGLLVLVSSMFVCFKIQDVKPLPISEYLIECQAYFLSYDGQRRQARWVYEHLTEESLQKHADRRNMKFKSDPLIPKKLQSSLQDYNKSGFDRGHLCPAAHASFTEQALQETFYLSIQHKPPAASI
;
A
#
# COMPACT_ATOMS: atom_id res chain seq x y z
N MET A 1 58.94 50.55 -10.61
CA MET A 1 57.54 51.02 -10.78
C MET A 1 56.90 50.28 -11.94
N LYS A 2 55.83 49.50 -11.69
CA LYS A 2 54.72 49.12 -12.60
C LYS A 2 53.88 48.07 -11.87
N LYS A 3 52.76 48.49 -11.28
CA LYS A 3 51.71 47.60 -10.78
C LYS A 3 50.82 47.26 -11.97
N ILE A 4 50.62 45.99 -12.28
CA ILE A 4 49.67 45.53 -13.29
C ILE A 4 48.68 44.62 -12.59
N TYR A 5 47.46 45.14 -12.42
CA TYR A 5 46.29 44.41 -11.95
C TYR A 5 45.81 43.50 -13.07
N VAL A 6 46.04 42.20 -12.94
CA VAL A 6 45.37 41.20 -13.78
C VAL A 6 44.02 40.89 -13.13
N SER A 7 43.00 41.57 -13.65
CA SER A 7 41.61 41.14 -13.78
C SER A 7 41.03 40.30 -12.63
N LEU A 8 40.41 41.01 -11.69
CA LEU A 8 39.37 40.52 -10.77
C LEU A 8 38.07 40.19 -11.54
N GLY A 9 38.20 39.50 -12.68
CA GLY A 9 37.12 39.15 -13.58
C GLY A 9 37.25 37.67 -13.90
N LEU A 10 36.20 36.92 -13.58
CA LEU A 10 35.94 35.54 -14.00
C LEU A 10 36.47 34.40 -13.12
N LEU A 11 36.79 34.67 -11.85
CA LEU A 11 36.67 33.65 -10.79
C LEU A 11 35.19 33.21 -10.61
N VAL A 12 34.23 33.97 -11.14
CA VAL A 12 32.78 33.74 -11.03
C VAL A 12 32.28 32.59 -11.93
N LEU A 13 32.97 32.23 -13.01
CA LEU A 13 32.49 31.15 -13.89
C LEU A 13 32.74 29.73 -13.34
N VAL A 14 33.72 29.55 -12.47
CA VAL A 14 34.00 28.21 -11.91
C VAL A 14 33.01 27.86 -10.78
N SER A 15 32.38 28.86 -10.17
CA SER A 15 31.35 28.63 -9.13
C SER A 15 30.01 28.15 -9.70
N SER A 16 29.73 28.34 -11.00
CA SER A 16 28.42 28.05 -11.58
C SER A 16 28.23 26.59 -12.04
N MET A 17 29.28 25.76 -12.02
CA MET A 17 29.19 24.35 -12.45
C MET A 17 29.14 23.34 -11.29
N PHE A 18 29.17 23.80 -10.04
CA PHE A 18 29.13 22.92 -8.85
C PHE A 18 27.82 22.99 -8.05
N VAL A 19 26.79 23.65 -8.59
CA VAL A 19 25.40 23.40 -8.15
C VAL A 19 24.65 22.66 -9.26
N CYS A 20 25.28 21.63 -9.83
CA CYS A 20 24.50 20.46 -10.20
C CYS A 20 24.18 19.79 -8.87
N PHE A 21 23.02 20.16 -8.30
CA PHE A 21 22.41 19.42 -7.21
C PHE A 21 22.54 17.95 -7.62
N LYS A 22 23.46 17.21 -7.02
CA LYS A 22 23.44 15.76 -7.12
C LYS A 22 22.08 15.42 -6.54
N ILE A 23 21.11 15.17 -7.41
CA ILE A 23 19.94 14.37 -7.10
C ILE A 23 20.59 13.09 -6.60
N GLN A 24 20.81 13.03 -5.28
CA GLN A 24 21.33 11.85 -4.61
C GLN A 24 20.46 10.73 -5.11
N ASP A 25 21.12 9.68 -5.60
CA ASP A 25 20.53 8.42 -6.01
C ASP A 25 19.23 8.17 -5.25
N VAL A 26 18.10 8.60 -5.81
CA VAL A 26 16.81 8.21 -5.30
C VAL A 26 16.74 6.77 -5.77
N LYS A 27 17.32 5.86 -4.98
CA LYS A 27 17.07 4.43 -5.13
C LYS A 27 15.56 4.34 -5.21
N PRO A 28 14.99 3.84 -6.32
CA PRO A 28 13.55 3.68 -6.40
C PRO A 28 13.16 2.91 -5.15
N LEU A 29 12.25 3.49 -4.37
CA LEU A 29 11.79 2.84 -3.16
C LEU A 29 11.36 1.41 -3.57
N PRO A 30 11.72 0.39 -2.79
CA PRO A 30 11.28 -0.96 -3.10
C PRO A 30 9.78 -0.93 -3.32
N ILE A 31 9.33 -1.46 -4.47
CA ILE A 31 7.93 -1.46 -4.85
C ILE A 31 7.18 -2.19 -3.74
N SER A 32 6.43 -1.40 -2.98
CA SER A 32 5.60 -1.84 -1.87
C SER A 32 4.14 -1.54 -2.15
N GLU A 33 3.85 -0.92 -3.28
CA GLU A 33 2.48 -0.69 -3.75
C GLU A 33 2.07 -1.87 -4.64
N TYR A 34 0.96 -2.50 -4.30
CA TYR A 34 0.38 -3.61 -5.04
C TYR A 34 -1.04 -3.26 -5.45
N LEU A 35 -1.34 -3.38 -6.74
CA LEU A 35 -2.71 -3.36 -7.23
C LEU A 35 -3.20 -4.80 -7.33
N ILE A 36 -4.24 -5.13 -6.58
CA ILE A 36 -4.80 -6.47 -6.47
C ILE A 36 -6.23 -6.41 -7.00
N GLU A 37 -6.52 -7.30 -7.94
CA GLU A 37 -7.86 -7.52 -8.47
C GLU A 37 -8.45 -8.76 -7.81
N CYS A 38 -9.65 -8.59 -7.26
CA CYS A 38 -10.47 -9.65 -6.69
C CYS A 38 -11.82 -9.65 -7.43
N GLN A 39 -12.63 -10.69 -7.25
CA GLN A 39 -13.90 -10.82 -7.96
C GLN A 39 -14.89 -9.68 -7.62
N ALA A 40 -14.87 -9.20 -6.38
CA ALA A 40 -15.81 -8.18 -5.91
C ALA A 40 -15.22 -6.76 -5.82
N TYR A 41 -13.89 -6.61 -5.86
CA TYR A 41 -13.23 -5.33 -5.59
C TYR A 41 -11.84 -5.23 -6.20
N PHE A 42 -11.37 -3.99 -6.32
CA PHE A 42 -9.98 -3.65 -6.56
C PHE A 42 -9.36 -3.08 -5.29
N LEU A 43 -8.10 -3.42 -5.03
CA LEU A 43 -7.38 -3.03 -3.83
C LEU A 43 -6.02 -2.44 -4.21
N SER A 44 -5.75 -1.20 -3.80
CA SER A 44 -4.38 -0.69 -3.72
C SER A 44 -3.86 -0.95 -2.32
N TYR A 45 -2.79 -1.73 -2.21
CA TYR A 45 -2.19 -2.15 -0.96
C TYR A 45 -0.81 -1.51 -0.76
N ASP A 46 -0.60 -0.92 0.41
CA ASP A 46 0.69 -0.41 0.87
C ASP A 46 1.37 -1.49 1.74
N GLY A 47 2.37 -2.15 1.19
CA GLY A 47 3.16 -3.20 1.84
C GLY A 47 4.13 -2.70 2.91
N GLN A 48 4.50 -1.41 2.93
CA GLN A 48 5.27 -0.85 4.05
C GLN A 48 4.39 -0.76 5.29
N ARG A 49 3.16 -0.26 5.12
CA ARG A 49 2.18 -0.14 6.21
C ARG A 49 1.41 -1.44 6.45
N ARG A 50 1.48 -2.38 5.51
CA ARG A 50 0.73 -3.64 5.44
C ARG A 50 -0.79 -3.43 5.52
N GLN A 51 -1.30 -2.46 4.78
CA GLN A 51 -2.72 -2.09 4.79
C GLN A 51 -3.18 -1.63 3.42
N ALA A 52 -4.48 -1.69 3.16
CA ALA A 52 -5.09 -1.03 2.03
C ALA A 52 -4.85 0.50 2.09
N ARG A 53 -4.50 1.09 0.95
CA ARG A 53 -4.57 2.54 0.73
C ARG A 53 -6.00 2.93 0.35
N TRP A 54 -6.60 2.17 -0.56
CA TRP A 54 -7.99 2.31 -0.98
C TRP A 54 -8.52 0.98 -1.49
N VAL A 55 -9.85 0.86 -1.46
CA VAL A 55 -10.62 -0.23 -2.03
C VAL A 55 -11.67 0.40 -2.94
N TYR A 56 -11.91 -0.24 -4.08
CA TYR A 56 -12.96 0.15 -5.00
C TYR A 56 -13.86 -1.05 -5.29
N GLU A 57 -15.16 -0.87 -5.12
CA GLU A 57 -16.18 -1.88 -5.40
C GLU A 57 -17.10 -1.35 -6.51
N HIS A 58 -17.54 -2.24 -7.40
CA HIS A 58 -18.62 -1.95 -8.35
C HIS A 58 -19.81 -2.85 -8.02
N LEU A 59 -20.84 -2.24 -7.44
CA LEU A 59 -22.03 -2.97 -7.00
C LEU A 59 -23.03 -3.10 -8.15
N THR A 60 -23.40 -4.34 -8.42
CA THR A 60 -24.49 -4.72 -9.33
C THR A 60 -25.55 -5.50 -8.57
N GLU A 61 -26.76 -5.60 -9.13
CA GLU A 61 -27.81 -6.44 -8.53
C GLU A 61 -27.34 -7.89 -8.34
N GLU A 62 -26.59 -8.43 -9.31
CA GLU A 62 -25.98 -9.75 -9.24
C GLU A 62 -25.00 -9.89 -8.07
N SER A 63 -24.13 -8.90 -7.85
CA SER A 63 -23.15 -8.93 -6.75
C SER A 63 -23.79 -8.99 -5.35
N LEU A 64 -25.03 -8.49 -5.23
CA LEU A 64 -25.79 -8.47 -3.97
C LEU A 64 -26.59 -9.76 -3.74
N GLN A 65 -26.65 -10.66 -4.73
CA GLN A 65 -27.32 -11.94 -4.55
C GLN A 65 -26.50 -12.85 -3.63
N LYS A 66 -27.18 -13.44 -2.66
CA LYS A 66 -26.56 -14.31 -1.67
C LYS A 66 -26.55 -15.77 -2.12
N HIS A 67 -25.42 -16.21 -2.65
CA HIS A 67 -25.16 -17.59 -3.08
C HIS A 67 -24.09 -18.30 -2.22
N ALA A 68 -23.36 -17.58 -1.37
CA ALA A 68 -22.30 -18.12 -0.50
C ALA A 68 -22.60 -17.96 1.01
N ASP A 69 -22.16 -18.93 1.82
CA ASP A 69 -22.29 -18.89 3.29
C ASP A 69 -20.98 -18.44 3.96
N ARG A 70 -21.10 -17.43 4.82
CA ARG A 70 -19.99 -16.85 5.59
C ARG A 70 -19.43 -17.79 6.66
N ARG A 71 -20.19 -18.78 7.13
CA ARG A 71 -19.81 -19.61 8.31
C ARG A 71 -18.45 -20.29 8.20
N ASN A 72 -18.03 -20.64 6.98
CA ASN A 72 -16.77 -21.36 6.76
C ASN A 72 -15.59 -20.43 6.42
N MET A 73 -15.83 -19.11 6.32
CA MET A 73 -14.82 -18.15 5.91
C MET A 73 -13.91 -17.77 7.08
N LYS A 74 -12.61 -17.98 6.90
CA LYS A 74 -11.58 -17.66 7.89
C LYS A 74 -10.68 -16.54 7.38
N PHE A 75 -10.32 -15.64 8.29
CA PHE A 75 -9.33 -14.61 8.02
C PHE A 75 -7.95 -15.23 7.74
N LYS A 76 -7.34 -14.84 6.63
CA LYS A 76 -6.02 -15.34 6.21
C LYS A 76 -5.21 -14.24 5.53
N SER A 77 -3.89 -14.39 5.54
CA SER A 77 -3.00 -13.51 4.78
C SER A 77 -3.26 -13.68 3.28
N ASP A 78 -3.07 -12.59 2.54
CA ASP A 78 -3.30 -12.56 1.09
C ASP A 78 -2.16 -13.27 0.35
N PRO A 79 -2.44 -14.33 -0.42
CA PRO A 79 -1.41 -15.08 -1.13
C PRO A 79 -0.73 -14.30 -2.26
N LEU A 80 -1.34 -13.22 -2.76
CA LEU A 80 -0.79 -12.41 -3.86
C LEU A 80 0.30 -11.43 -3.39
N ILE A 81 0.41 -11.23 -2.07
CA ILE A 81 1.38 -10.32 -1.46
C ILE A 81 2.60 -11.14 -1.00
N PRO A 82 3.85 -10.70 -1.23
CA PRO A 82 5.03 -11.38 -0.70
C PRO A 82 4.99 -11.53 0.82
N LYS A 83 5.35 -12.72 1.35
CA LYS A 83 5.24 -13.07 2.79
C LYS A 83 5.77 -11.99 3.76
N LYS A 84 6.87 -11.30 3.42
CA LYS A 84 7.48 -10.26 4.27
C LYS A 84 6.61 -8.99 4.41
N LEU A 85 5.68 -8.78 3.48
CA LEU A 85 4.82 -7.60 3.35
C LEU A 85 3.35 -7.91 3.63
N GLN A 86 3.01 -9.17 3.94
CA GLN A 86 1.66 -9.56 4.33
C GLN A 86 1.34 -9.08 5.75
N SER A 87 0.11 -8.61 5.96
CA SER A 87 -0.45 -8.55 7.31
C SER A 87 -0.75 -9.97 7.80
N SER A 88 -0.64 -10.16 9.12
CA SER A 88 -0.86 -11.44 9.80
C SER A 88 -1.89 -11.29 10.92
N LEU A 89 -2.49 -12.40 11.34
CA LEU A 89 -3.42 -12.40 12.48
C LEU A 89 -2.78 -11.90 13.78
N GLN A 90 -1.45 -11.96 13.89
CA GLN A 90 -0.73 -11.44 15.06
C GLN A 90 -0.81 -9.91 15.14
N ASP A 91 -0.95 -9.21 14.01
CA ASP A 91 -1.10 -7.74 13.98
C ASP A 91 -2.39 -7.28 14.68
N TYR A 92 -3.39 -8.16 14.77
CA TYR A 92 -4.71 -7.88 15.35
C TYR A 92 -4.86 -8.44 16.77
N ASN A 93 -4.14 -9.52 17.09
CA ASN A 93 -4.29 -10.22 18.35
C ASN A 93 -3.92 -9.31 19.53
N LYS A 94 -4.83 -9.17 20.51
CA LYS A 94 -4.67 -8.29 21.69
C LYS A 94 -4.46 -6.80 21.37
N SER A 95 -4.76 -6.35 20.15
CA SER A 95 -4.67 -4.93 19.77
C SER A 95 -5.80 -4.08 20.34
N GLY A 96 -6.93 -4.69 20.70
CA GLY A 96 -8.18 -3.99 21.03
C GLY A 96 -9.01 -3.60 19.80
N PHE A 97 -8.56 -3.96 18.59
CA PHE A 97 -9.23 -3.65 17.33
C PHE A 97 -9.69 -4.93 16.62
N ASP A 98 -10.85 -4.82 15.97
CA ASP A 98 -11.38 -5.85 15.09
C ASP A 98 -10.67 -5.86 13.72
N ARG A 99 -10.84 -6.97 13.00
CA ARG A 99 -10.50 -7.07 11.58
C ARG A 99 -11.65 -6.50 10.76
N GLY A 100 -11.78 -5.17 10.73
CA GLY A 100 -12.88 -4.50 10.03
C GLY A 100 -12.74 -4.63 8.51
N HIS A 101 -13.77 -5.10 7.82
CA HIS A 101 -13.75 -5.19 6.35
C HIS A 101 -13.86 -3.81 5.71
N LEU A 102 -13.04 -3.51 4.70
CA LEU A 102 -13.22 -2.33 3.86
C LEU A 102 -14.23 -2.57 2.72
N CYS A 103 -14.27 -3.81 2.19
CA CYS A 103 -15.32 -4.33 1.31
C CYS A 103 -16.21 -5.26 2.14
N PRO A 104 -17.48 -4.88 2.44
CA PRO A 104 -18.37 -5.72 3.21
C PRO A 104 -18.60 -7.09 2.55
N ALA A 105 -18.42 -8.17 3.32
CA ALA A 105 -18.64 -9.54 2.86
C ALA A 105 -20.03 -9.78 2.20
N ALA A 106 -21.05 -9.01 2.59
CA ALA A 106 -22.39 -9.10 1.99
C ALA A 106 -22.41 -8.69 0.51
N HIS A 107 -21.53 -7.77 0.08
CA HIS A 107 -21.42 -7.31 -1.31
C HIS A 107 -20.70 -8.31 -2.22
N ALA A 108 -20.05 -9.31 -1.64
CA ALA A 108 -19.27 -10.32 -2.33
C ALA A 108 -19.85 -11.72 -2.17
N SER A 109 -21.14 -11.83 -1.81
CA SER A 109 -21.76 -13.12 -1.47
C SER A 109 -22.31 -13.91 -2.66
N PHE A 110 -22.05 -13.47 -3.88
CA PHE A 110 -22.50 -14.09 -5.14
C PHE A 110 -21.67 -15.31 -5.55
N THR A 111 -20.43 -15.46 -5.07
CA THR A 111 -19.66 -16.72 -5.14
C THR A 111 -18.91 -16.97 -3.84
N GLU A 112 -18.56 -18.23 -3.55
CA GLU A 112 -17.72 -18.54 -2.38
C GLU A 112 -16.32 -17.92 -2.48
N GLN A 113 -15.77 -17.82 -3.69
CA GLN A 113 -14.46 -17.22 -3.90
C GLN A 113 -14.49 -15.71 -3.62
N ALA A 114 -15.43 -14.97 -4.20
CA ALA A 114 -15.60 -13.54 -3.96
C ALA A 114 -15.78 -13.27 -2.45
N LEU A 115 -16.60 -14.09 -1.79
CA LEU A 115 -16.81 -13.98 -0.35
C LEU A 115 -15.50 -14.23 0.40
N GLN A 116 -14.77 -15.30 0.08
CA GLN A 116 -13.52 -15.66 0.74
C GLN A 116 -12.42 -14.60 0.54
N GLU A 117 -12.40 -13.91 -0.60
CA GLU A 117 -11.46 -12.81 -0.88
C GLU A 117 -11.65 -11.66 0.11
N THR A 118 -12.89 -11.35 0.52
CA THR A 118 -13.15 -10.33 1.56
C THR A 118 -12.56 -10.69 2.94
N PHE A 119 -12.16 -11.93 3.18
CA PHE A 119 -11.51 -12.37 4.43
C PHE A 119 -9.98 -12.33 4.35
N TYR A 120 -9.40 -11.79 3.28
CA TYR A 120 -7.97 -11.50 3.25
C TYR A 120 -7.64 -10.34 4.16
N LEU A 121 -6.56 -10.48 4.95
CA LEU A 121 -6.10 -9.41 5.84
C LEU A 121 -5.62 -8.16 5.10
N SER A 122 -5.36 -8.25 3.80
CA SER A 122 -4.98 -7.14 2.93
C SER A 122 -6.09 -6.10 2.75
N ILE A 123 -7.36 -6.52 2.86
CA ILE A 123 -8.54 -5.65 2.76
C ILE A 123 -9.18 -5.35 4.13
N GLN A 124 -8.56 -5.80 5.22
CA GLN A 124 -9.01 -5.42 6.54
C GLN A 124 -8.38 -4.10 6.97
N HIS A 125 -9.13 -3.29 7.71
CA HIS A 125 -8.61 -2.14 8.40
C HIS A 125 -7.59 -2.60 9.43
N LYS A 126 -6.33 -2.22 9.24
CA LYS A 126 -5.24 -2.60 10.13
C LYS A 126 -5.25 -1.70 11.38
N PRO A 127 -5.04 -2.25 12.58
CA PRO A 127 -4.90 -1.45 13.79
C PRO A 127 -3.73 -0.47 13.67
N PRO A 128 -3.81 0.71 14.31
CA PRO A 128 -2.65 1.59 14.40
C PRO A 128 -1.48 0.82 15.02
N ALA A 129 -0.27 1.08 14.52
CA ALA A 129 0.93 0.54 15.16
C ALA A 129 0.94 0.99 16.62
N ALA A 130 1.08 0.05 17.56
CA ALA A 130 1.19 0.38 18.97
C ALA A 130 2.31 1.41 19.13
N SER A 131 1.99 2.53 19.76
CA SER A 131 2.99 3.52 20.16
C SER A 131 3.88 2.83 21.17
N ILE A 132 5.12 2.52 20.77
CA ILE A 132 6.15 1.99 21.67
C ILE A 132 6.67 3.16 22.50
#